data_AF-A2G572-F1
#
_entry.id   AF-A2G572-F1
#
_cell.length_a   1.000
_cell.length_b   1.000
_cell.length_c   1.000
_cell.angle_alpha   90.00
_cell.angle_beta   90.00
_cell.angle_gamma   90.00
#
_symmetry.space_group_name_H-M   'P 1'
#
loop_
_entity.id
_entity.type
_entity.pdbx_description
1 polymer ?
#
loop_
_entity_poly.entity_id
_entity_poly.type
_entity_poly.pdbx_seq_one_letter_code
_entity_poly.pdbx_strand_id
1 'polypeptide(L)'
;MISKKLGIDILQGIFSSAELTLESEDSLANFIASLTQECNDFYQLIENIHFEFCNENIIKKIKDLANSNNYQNIVNSLSDSLIRSRNHSTKDRSKEIPIKTNYFESGNVEMSASSVGYASIDVINKYRKDTCFESNNEPNSWVQWKLKQNYSIQPTEYIVRTNPPGGNFFNCRLQSWKIEGITINGETKVIHEINNSPLSNGEIRKYSLNTEDKFISFKLTQTGKNCDKNDHLRLDVFDFSGKVYQK
;
A
#
# COMPACT_ATOMS: atom_id res chain seq x y z
N MET A 1 -0.58 38.71 16.94
CA MET A 1 -0.33 37.31 16.56
C MET A 1 -0.55 36.41 17.75
N ILE A 2 -1.10 35.22 17.50
CA ILE A 2 -1.46 34.19 18.49
C ILE A 2 -0.24 33.79 19.35
N SER A 3 0.96 33.85 18.78
CA SER A 3 2.27 33.62 19.40
C SER A 3 2.55 34.42 20.68
N LYS A 4 2.03 35.65 20.80
CA LYS A 4 2.24 36.49 22.00
C LYS A 4 1.26 36.20 23.14
N LYS A 5 0.22 35.40 22.88
CA LYS A 5 -0.85 35.10 23.86
C LYS A 5 -0.83 33.65 24.34
N LEU A 6 -0.22 32.73 23.59
CA LEU A 6 -0.17 31.31 23.89
C LEU A 6 1.29 30.85 23.93
N GLY A 7 1.72 30.35 25.08
CA GLY A 7 3.04 29.76 25.25
C GLY A 7 3.18 28.44 24.50
N ILE A 8 4.43 28.02 24.26
CA ILE A 8 4.75 26.76 23.58
C ILE A 8 4.07 25.55 24.24
N ASP A 9 4.02 25.50 25.57
CA ASP A 9 3.41 24.40 26.32
C ASP A 9 1.93 24.21 26.00
N ILE A 10 1.20 25.33 25.79
CA ILE A 10 -0.22 25.29 25.44
C ILE A 10 -0.39 24.74 24.01
N LEU A 11 0.47 25.17 23.08
CA LEU A 11 0.43 24.69 21.70
C LEU A 11 0.80 23.20 21.60
N GLN A 12 1.79 22.74 22.35
CA GLN A 12 2.14 21.31 22.45
C GLN A 12 0.97 20.50 23.03
N GLY A 13 0.29 21.02 24.06
CA GLY A 13 -0.91 20.39 24.61
C GLY A 13 -2.04 20.29 23.59
N ILE A 14 -2.25 21.32 22.77
CA ILE A 14 -3.24 21.30 21.69
C ILE A 14 -2.86 20.25 20.63
N PHE A 15 -1.61 20.22 20.17
CA PHE A 15 -1.15 19.28 19.13
C PHE A 15 -1.14 17.83 19.59
N SER A 16 -1.04 17.59 20.89
CA SER A 16 -1.12 16.25 21.48
C SER A 16 -2.55 15.79 21.77
N SER A 17 -3.56 16.64 21.55
CA SER A 17 -4.96 16.32 21.86
C SER A 17 -5.56 15.36 20.83
N ALA A 18 -6.19 14.29 21.31
CA ALA A 18 -6.95 13.36 20.48
C ALA A 18 -8.21 14.01 19.84
N GLU A 19 -8.65 15.16 20.35
CA GLU A 19 -9.80 15.91 19.85
C GLU A 19 -9.42 16.91 18.75
N LEU A 20 -8.12 17.07 18.45
CA LEU A 20 -7.66 18.01 17.44
C LEU A 20 -8.08 17.54 16.04
N THR A 21 -8.91 18.34 15.38
CA THR A 21 -9.30 18.13 13.99
C THR A 21 -8.59 19.13 13.09
N LEU A 22 -7.84 18.64 12.10
CA LEU A 22 -7.13 19.45 11.12
C LEU A 22 -7.80 19.34 9.74
N GLU A 23 -7.89 20.46 9.03
CA GLU A 23 -8.34 20.46 7.64
C GLU A 23 -7.34 19.72 6.74
N SER A 24 -6.06 20.05 6.90
CA SER A 24 -4.92 19.44 6.21
C SER A 24 -3.64 19.59 7.02
N GLU A 25 -2.68 18.72 6.75
CA GLU A 25 -1.33 18.83 7.31
C GLU A 25 -0.60 20.08 6.80
N ASP A 26 -0.85 20.49 5.55
CA ASP A 26 -0.32 21.73 4.99
C ASP A 26 -0.77 22.97 5.78
N SER A 27 -2.00 22.98 6.28
CA SER A 27 -2.53 24.07 7.12
C SER A 27 -1.78 24.14 8.46
N LEU A 28 -1.56 23.00 9.10
CA LEU A 28 -0.78 22.90 10.35
C LEU A 28 0.68 23.33 10.12
N ALA A 29 1.32 22.81 9.09
CA ALA A 29 2.71 23.12 8.76
C ALA A 29 2.89 24.62 8.45
N ASN A 30 1.96 25.25 7.74
CA ASN A 30 1.99 26.70 7.51
C ASN A 30 1.80 27.50 8.79
N PHE A 31 0.91 27.06 9.68
CA PHE A 31 0.71 27.69 10.97
C PHE A 31 2.00 27.61 11.81
N ILE A 32 2.59 26.42 11.95
CA ILE A 32 3.85 26.24 12.67
C ILE A 32 4.97 27.06 12.01
N ALA A 33 5.09 27.06 10.68
CA ALA A 33 6.06 27.88 9.96
C ALA A 33 5.93 29.36 10.33
N SER A 34 4.71 29.90 10.37
CA SER A 34 4.48 31.30 10.76
C SER A 34 4.91 31.59 12.19
N LEU A 35 4.64 30.68 13.14
CA LEU A 35 5.10 30.81 14.53
C LEU A 35 6.62 30.81 14.63
N THR A 36 7.28 29.90 13.90
CA THR A 36 8.75 29.77 13.90
C THR A 36 9.47 30.94 13.25
N GLN A 37 8.82 31.65 12.33
CA GLN A 37 9.32 32.90 11.76
C GLN A 37 9.17 34.08 12.72
N GLU A 38 8.18 34.03 13.62
CA GLU A 38 7.93 35.07 14.62
C GLU A 38 8.79 34.90 15.89
N CYS A 39 9.00 33.67 16.34
CA CYS A 39 9.81 33.38 17.52
C CYS A 39 10.50 32.01 17.42
N ASN A 40 11.80 32.02 17.71
CA ASN A 40 12.66 30.83 17.66
C ASN A 40 12.26 29.76 18.69
N ASP A 41 11.58 30.14 19.77
CA ASP A 41 11.15 29.18 20.81
C ASP A 41 10.18 28.14 20.26
N PHE A 42 9.48 28.43 19.15
CA PHE A 42 8.50 27.53 18.55
C PHE A 42 9.09 26.47 17.62
N TYR A 43 10.42 26.41 17.42
CA TYR A 43 11.03 25.43 16.50
C TYR A 43 10.74 23.97 16.87
N GLN A 44 10.56 23.67 18.16
CA GLN A 44 10.20 22.34 18.61
C GLN A 44 8.85 21.88 18.06
N LEU A 45 7.94 22.81 17.72
CA LEU A 45 6.63 22.47 17.18
C LEU A 45 6.74 21.79 15.80
N ILE A 46 7.83 21.99 15.06
CA ILE A 46 8.08 21.34 13.77
C ILE A 46 8.01 19.80 13.88
N GLU A 47 8.35 19.24 15.04
CA GLU A 47 8.28 17.78 15.25
C GLU A 47 6.86 17.22 15.19
N ASN A 48 5.84 18.07 15.35
CA ASN A 48 4.43 17.67 15.22
C ASN A 48 3.95 17.62 13.76
N ILE A 49 4.79 18.02 12.79
CA ILE A 49 4.43 17.98 11.37
C ILE A 49 4.65 16.56 10.83
N HIS A 50 3.63 16.00 10.21
CA HIS A 50 3.70 14.75 9.47
C HIS A 50 4.01 15.01 8.00
N PHE A 51 5.29 15.23 7.67
CA PHE A 51 5.73 15.63 6.32
C PHE A 51 5.25 14.75 5.17
N GLU A 52 4.88 13.50 5.44
CA GLU A 52 4.31 12.60 4.45
C GLU A 52 2.94 12.99 3.90
N PHE A 53 2.25 13.86 4.62
CA PHE A 53 0.96 14.43 4.23
C PHE A 53 1.10 15.87 3.73
N CYS A 54 2.31 16.42 3.76
CA CYS A 54 2.61 17.73 3.23
C CYS A 54 2.86 17.67 1.72
N ASN A 55 2.47 18.73 1.02
CA ASN A 55 2.85 18.89 -0.37
C ASN A 55 4.31 19.34 -0.52
N GLU A 56 4.85 19.21 -1.73
CA GLU A 56 6.25 19.54 -2.04
C GLU A 56 6.63 20.99 -1.70
N ASN A 57 5.72 21.94 -1.91
CA ASN A 57 5.98 23.35 -1.65
C ASN A 57 6.12 23.63 -0.15
N ILE A 58 5.34 22.95 0.70
CA ILE A 58 5.46 23.05 2.15
C ILE A 58 6.76 22.42 2.64
N ILE A 59 7.13 21.25 2.12
CA ILE A 59 8.41 20.60 2.48
C ILE A 59 9.59 21.51 2.13
N LYS A 60 9.58 22.12 0.93
CA LYS A 60 10.60 23.11 0.52
C LYS A 60 10.61 24.33 1.44
N LYS A 61 9.45 24.90 1.74
CA LYS A 61 9.31 26.04 2.65
C LYS A 61 9.90 25.75 4.03
N ILE A 62 9.61 24.60 4.63
CA ILE A 62 10.16 24.23 5.94
C ILE A 62 11.66 23.95 5.87
N LYS A 63 12.12 23.29 4.80
CA LYS A 63 13.56 23.11 4.55
C LYS A 63 14.30 24.46 4.50
N ASP A 64 13.72 25.45 3.83
CA ASP A 64 14.31 26.79 3.70
C ASP A 64 14.29 27.60 5.00
N LEU A 65 13.51 27.17 6.01
CA LEU A 65 13.55 27.73 7.37
C LEU A 65 14.67 27.14 8.25
N ALA A 66 15.40 26.14 7.75
CA ALA A 66 16.44 25.47 8.53
C ALA A 66 17.58 26.42 8.90
N ASN A 67 17.96 26.39 10.17
CA ASN A 67 19.09 27.13 10.73
C ASN A 67 19.76 26.31 11.85
N SER A 68 20.81 26.86 12.46
CA SER A 68 21.59 26.20 13.51
C SER A 68 20.77 25.77 14.74
N ASN A 69 19.61 26.38 14.98
CA ASN A 69 18.81 26.16 16.17
C ASN A 69 17.68 25.15 15.95
N ASN A 70 17.26 24.88 14.71
CA ASN A 70 16.06 24.08 14.41
C ASN A 70 16.31 22.90 13.47
N TYR A 71 17.50 22.79 12.87
CA TYR A 71 17.79 21.74 11.90
C TYR A 71 17.52 20.34 12.48
N GLN A 72 17.80 20.12 13.77
CA GLN A 72 17.57 18.84 14.43
C GLN A 72 16.09 18.49 14.47
N ASN A 73 15.21 19.44 14.77
CA ASN A 73 13.76 19.22 14.78
C ASN A 73 13.22 18.89 13.39
N ILE A 74 13.70 19.61 12.37
CA ILE A 74 13.34 19.35 10.97
C ILE A 74 13.82 17.95 10.54
N VAL A 75 15.08 17.60 10.87
CA VAL A 75 15.65 16.28 10.54
C VAL A 75 14.93 15.16 11.28
N ASN A 76 14.60 15.33 12.56
CA ASN A 76 13.84 14.35 13.35
C ASN A 76 12.49 14.07 12.68
N SER A 77 11.72 15.12 12.39
CA SER A 77 10.40 14.99 11.76
C SER A 77 10.47 14.38 10.36
N LEU A 78 11.45 14.77 9.53
CA LEU A 78 11.67 14.16 8.21
C LEU A 78 12.08 12.69 8.33
N SER A 79 12.97 12.35 9.27
CA SER A 79 13.39 10.97 9.55
C SER A 79 12.20 10.11 9.97
N ASP A 80 11.38 10.60 10.91
CA ASP A 80 10.18 9.91 11.36
C ASP A 80 9.16 9.76 10.24
N SER A 81 9.02 10.79 9.40
CA SER A 81 8.17 10.73 8.21
C SER A 81 8.64 9.66 7.22
N LEU A 82 9.94 9.53 6.98
CA LEU A 82 10.50 8.47 6.15
C LEU A 82 10.27 7.08 6.77
N ILE A 83 10.45 6.95 8.09
CA ILE A 83 10.20 5.70 8.82
C ILE A 83 8.72 5.32 8.70
N ARG A 84 7.78 6.24 8.96
CA ARG A 84 6.34 6.04 8.76
C ARG A 84 5.98 5.76 7.30
N SER A 85 6.74 6.32 6.36
CA SER A 85 6.53 6.07 4.92
C SER A 85 6.89 4.65 4.51
N ARG A 86 7.90 4.10 5.15
CA ARG A 86 8.40 2.75 4.91
C ARG A 86 7.64 1.71 5.71
N ASN A 87 7.17 2.07 6.90
CA ASN A 87 6.33 1.23 7.75
C ASN A 87 4.87 1.30 7.26
N HIS A 88 4.54 0.47 6.27
CA HIS A 88 3.18 0.28 5.74
C HIS A 88 2.11 -0.12 6.77
N SER A 89 2.43 -0.23 8.07
CA SER A 89 1.50 -0.62 9.15
C SER A 89 0.92 0.55 9.96
N THR A 90 1.30 1.81 9.71
CA THR A 90 0.67 2.94 10.43
C THR A 90 -0.57 3.44 9.70
N LYS A 91 -1.71 3.24 10.35
CA LYS A 91 -3.10 3.47 9.94
C LYS A 91 -3.46 4.89 9.43
N ASP A 92 -2.52 5.79 9.25
CA ASP A 92 -2.79 7.20 8.93
C ASP A 92 -2.66 7.58 7.45
N ARG A 93 -2.18 6.67 6.59
CA ARG A 93 -1.94 7.01 5.18
C ARG A 93 -3.04 6.59 4.23
N SER A 94 -4.21 7.21 4.35
CA SER A 94 -5.04 7.56 3.17
C SER A 94 -6.36 8.24 3.59
N LYS A 95 -6.61 9.45 3.08
CA LYS A 95 -7.98 9.93 2.74
C LYS A 95 -8.51 9.26 1.46
N GLU A 96 -8.06 8.05 1.14
CA GLU A 96 -8.88 7.13 0.35
C GLU A 96 -9.78 6.45 1.36
N ILE A 97 -11.09 6.48 1.14
CA ILE A 97 -12.02 5.60 1.84
C ILE A 97 -11.37 4.22 1.75
N PRO A 98 -10.87 3.64 2.87
CA PRO A 98 -10.32 2.31 2.81
C PRO A 98 -11.48 1.48 2.29
N ILE A 99 -11.32 0.86 1.12
CA ILE A 99 -12.17 -0.27 0.84
C ILE A 99 -11.81 -1.20 2.00
N LYS A 100 -12.69 -1.28 2.99
CA LYS A 100 -12.50 -2.11 4.16
C LYS A 100 -12.58 -3.54 3.65
N THR A 101 -11.46 -4.05 3.16
CA THR A 101 -11.40 -5.37 2.57
C THR A 101 -11.00 -6.32 3.71
N ASN A 102 -11.67 -7.47 3.84
CA ASN A 102 -11.29 -8.49 4.82
C ASN A 102 -10.05 -9.31 4.35
N TYR A 103 -9.22 -8.74 3.49
CA TYR A 103 -8.07 -9.41 2.87
C TYR A 103 -6.79 -8.89 3.54
N PHE A 104 -5.69 -9.61 3.35
CA PHE A 104 -4.53 -9.54 4.23
C PHE A 104 -3.72 -8.22 4.12
N GLU A 105 -4.11 -7.30 3.23
CA GLU A 105 -3.59 -5.93 3.10
C GLU A 105 -2.05 -5.86 3.06
N SER A 106 -1.38 -6.64 2.21
CA SER A 106 0.05 -6.54 1.81
C SER A 106 1.18 -6.44 2.88
N GLY A 107 0.90 -6.15 4.16
CA GLY A 107 1.91 -5.85 5.17
C GLY A 107 2.69 -7.09 5.61
N ASN A 108 2.03 -8.25 5.58
CA ASN A 108 2.58 -9.56 5.96
C ASN A 108 2.80 -10.49 4.76
N VAL A 109 2.89 -9.91 3.56
CA VAL A 109 3.04 -10.66 2.31
C VAL A 109 4.29 -10.17 1.57
N GLU A 110 5.02 -11.10 0.98
CA GLU A 110 6.07 -10.88 0.00
C GLU A 110 5.55 -11.30 -1.38
N MET A 111 5.55 -10.37 -2.32
CA MET A 111 5.16 -10.64 -3.71
C MET A 111 6.40 -10.92 -4.55
N SER A 112 6.28 -11.86 -5.49
CA SER A 112 7.30 -12.13 -6.51
C SER A 112 6.65 -12.55 -7.81
N ALA A 113 7.38 -12.49 -8.92
CA ALA A 113 6.87 -12.86 -10.23
C ALA A 113 7.92 -13.58 -11.07
N SER A 114 7.48 -14.23 -12.15
CA SER A 114 8.36 -14.85 -13.14
C SER A 114 9.27 -13.85 -13.84
N SER A 115 8.75 -12.66 -14.14
CA SER A 115 9.45 -11.57 -14.82
C SER A 115 8.72 -10.25 -14.57
N VAL A 116 9.40 -9.13 -14.82
CA VAL A 116 8.83 -7.79 -14.69
C VAL A 116 9.03 -7.08 -16.03
N GLY A 117 7.94 -6.86 -16.76
CA GLY A 117 7.92 -6.13 -18.03
C GLY A 117 7.53 -4.66 -17.85
N TYR A 118 6.52 -4.38 -17.02
CA TYR A 118 6.06 -3.03 -16.70
C TYR A 118 5.56 -2.91 -15.25
N ALA A 119 5.93 -1.79 -14.60
CA ALA A 119 5.69 -1.47 -13.19
C ALA A 119 6.26 -2.49 -12.17
N SER A 120 6.60 -2.02 -10.97
CA SER A 120 7.07 -2.92 -9.90
C SER A 120 5.96 -3.86 -9.44
N ILE A 121 6.32 -5.06 -8.99
CA ILE A 121 5.38 -5.99 -8.33
C ILE A 121 4.71 -5.36 -7.09
N ASP A 122 5.36 -4.37 -6.48
CA ASP A 122 4.86 -3.67 -5.28
C ASP A 122 3.58 -2.86 -5.51
N VAL A 123 3.16 -2.68 -6.77
CA VAL A 123 1.89 -2.00 -7.10
C VAL A 123 0.67 -2.88 -6.84
N ILE A 124 0.85 -4.21 -6.76
CA ILE A 124 -0.23 -5.16 -6.49
C ILE A 124 -0.78 -4.92 -5.08
N ASN A 125 -2.12 -4.89 -4.96
CA ASN A 125 -2.89 -4.60 -3.75
C ASN A 125 -2.69 -3.18 -3.20
N LYS A 126 -2.17 -2.25 -4.00
CA LYS A 126 -2.15 -0.81 -3.65
C LYS A 126 -3.40 -0.07 -4.12
N TYR A 127 -4.30 -0.75 -4.82
CA TYR A 127 -5.57 -0.22 -5.33
C TYR A 127 -5.45 1.08 -6.15
N ARG A 128 -4.26 1.33 -6.72
CA ARG A 128 -3.99 2.47 -7.58
C ARG A 128 -4.88 2.44 -8.82
N LYS A 129 -5.27 3.62 -9.31
CA LYS A 129 -6.12 3.75 -10.50
C LYS A 129 -5.36 3.89 -11.81
N ASP A 130 -4.05 4.14 -11.72
CA ASP A 130 -3.20 4.59 -12.83
C ASP A 130 -2.17 3.55 -13.29
N THR A 131 -2.04 2.42 -12.59
CA THR A 131 -0.98 1.44 -12.89
C THR A 131 -1.39 0.02 -12.52
N CYS A 132 -0.76 -0.95 -13.17
CA CYS A 132 -0.82 -2.38 -12.85
C CYS A 132 0.55 -3.01 -13.13
N PHE A 133 0.86 -4.10 -12.45
CA PHE A 133 2.02 -4.92 -12.76
C PHE A 133 1.79 -5.67 -14.08
N GLU A 134 2.87 -5.85 -14.85
CA GLU A 134 2.90 -6.67 -16.06
C GLU A 134 4.17 -7.52 -16.11
N SER A 135 4.04 -8.81 -16.45
CA SER A 135 5.18 -9.68 -16.78
C SER A 135 5.71 -9.44 -18.20
N ASN A 136 6.85 -10.05 -18.53
CA ASN A 136 7.23 -10.19 -19.94
C ASN A 136 6.19 -11.04 -20.70
N ASN A 137 6.21 -10.92 -22.03
CA ASN A 137 5.37 -11.70 -22.93
C ASN A 137 5.88 -13.15 -23.04
N GLU A 138 5.77 -13.90 -21.95
CA GLU A 138 6.28 -15.26 -21.82
C GLU A 138 5.18 -16.21 -21.30
N PRO A 139 5.03 -17.39 -21.92
CA PRO A 139 4.01 -18.35 -21.51
C PRO A 139 4.26 -18.82 -20.07
N ASN A 140 3.17 -19.13 -19.37
CA ASN A 140 3.20 -19.56 -17.96
C ASN A 140 3.79 -18.51 -17.00
N SER A 141 3.65 -17.22 -17.33
CA SER A 141 3.96 -16.13 -16.40
C SER A 141 3.15 -16.26 -15.12
N TRP A 142 3.77 -15.94 -13.98
CA TRP A 142 3.17 -16.13 -12.67
C TRP A 142 3.48 -15.00 -11.69
N VAL A 143 2.58 -14.82 -10.73
CA VAL A 143 2.78 -13.99 -9.53
C VAL A 143 2.56 -14.86 -8.30
N GLN A 144 3.49 -14.77 -7.35
CA GLN A 144 3.44 -15.48 -6.08
C GLN A 144 3.21 -14.51 -4.92
N TRP A 145 2.19 -14.82 -4.14
CA TRP A 145 1.80 -14.19 -2.89
C TRP A 145 2.30 -15.09 -1.75
N LYS A 146 3.31 -14.66 -1.00
CA LYS A 146 3.93 -15.48 0.07
C LYS A 146 3.78 -14.79 1.42
N LEU A 147 3.31 -15.51 2.42
CA LEU A 147 3.27 -14.99 3.78
C LEU A 147 4.69 -14.83 4.34
N LYS A 148 4.92 -13.74 5.07
CA LYS A 148 6.12 -13.58 5.90
C LYS A 148 6.20 -14.69 6.93
N GLN A 149 7.41 -14.92 7.46
CA GLN A 149 7.69 -16.02 8.39
C GLN A 149 6.69 -16.07 9.56
N ASN A 150 6.40 -17.28 10.04
CA ASN A 150 5.49 -17.60 11.15
C ASN A 150 3.98 -17.40 10.88
N TYR A 151 3.58 -17.00 9.67
CA TYR A 151 2.16 -16.95 9.31
C TYR A 151 1.76 -18.14 8.43
N SER A 152 0.52 -18.60 8.61
CA SER A 152 -0.19 -19.45 7.66
C SER A 152 -1.66 -19.04 7.59
N ILE A 153 -2.31 -19.36 6.48
CA ILE A 153 -3.73 -19.04 6.26
C ILE A 153 -4.47 -20.30 5.79
N GLN A 154 -5.65 -20.52 6.34
CA GLN A 154 -6.67 -21.39 5.76
C GLN A 154 -7.60 -20.51 4.94
N PRO A 155 -7.42 -20.43 3.60
CA PRO A 155 -8.11 -19.47 2.77
C PRO A 155 -9.56 -19.90 2.54
N THR A 156 -10.46 -18.93 2.61
CA THR A 156 -11.88 -19.11 2.27
C THR A 156 -12.23 -18.47 0.94
N GLU A 157 -11.40 -17.53 0.48
CA GLU A 157 -11.62 -16.80 -0.77
C GLU A 157 -10.31 -16.18 -1.27
N TYR A 158 -10.25 -15.95 -2.58
CA TYR A 158 -9.29 -15.03 -3.17
C TYR A 158 -9.96 -14.02 -4.11
N ILE A 159 -9.28 -12.91 -4.31
CA ILE A 159 -9.66 -11.87 -5.28
C ILE A 159 -8.58 -11.69 -6.33
N VAL A 160 -9.02 -11.31 -7.52
CA VAL A 160 -8.12 -10.94 -8.63
C VAL A 160 -8.70 -9.77 -9.43
N ARG A 161 -7.82 -8.85 -9.84
CA ARG A 161 -8.08 -7.81 -10.84
C ARG A 161 -6.83 -7.61 -11.69
N THR A 162 -7.05 -7.45 -12.99
CA THR A 162 -5.95 -7.30 -13.98
C THR A 162 -5.61 -5.86 -14.29
N ASN A 163 -6.59 -4.96 -14.17
CA ASN A 163 -6.45 -3.56 -14.52
C ASN A 163 -7.38 -2.70 -13.67
N PRO A 164 -6.91 -1.56 -13.13
CA PRO A 164 -7.78 -0.64 -12.42
C PRO A 164 -8.90 -0.04 -13.29
N PRO A 165 -9.99 0.42 -12.66
CA PRO A 165 -11.04 1.16 -13.33
C PRO A 165 -10.49 2.45 -13.98
N GLY A 166 -10.71 2.61 -15.28
CA GLY A 166 -10.28 3.81 -16.03
C GLY A 166 -8.81 3.82 -16.48
N GLY A 167 -8.04 2.76 -16.23
CA GLY A 167 -6.67 2.65 -16.72
C GLY A 167 -6.59 2.38 -18.23
N ASN A 168 -5.59 2.94 -18.91
CA ASN A 168 -5.38 2.84 -20.37
C ASN A 168 -5.02 1.43 -20.89
N PHE A 169 -5.06 0.40 -20.03
CA PHE A 169 -4.53 -0.94 -20.28
C PHE A 169 -5.62 -1.95 -20.69
N PHE A 170 -6.58 -1.52 -21.52
CA PHE A 170 -7.90 -2.14 -21.71
C PHE A 170 -7.93 -3.59 -22.26
N ASN A 171 -6.86 -4.07 -22.92
CA ASN A 171 -6.98 -5.26 -23.77
C ASN A 171 -6.29 -6.53 -23.22
N CYS A 172 -5.27 -6.43 -22.38
CA CYS A 172 -4.51 -7.60 -21.90
C CYS A 172 -5.10 -8.20 -20.60
N ARG A 173 -6.38 -8.55 -20.64
CA ARG A 173 -7.11 -9.06 -19.47
C ARG A 173 -6.90 -10.56 -19.31
N LEU A 174 -6.68 -11.01 -18.08
CA LEU A 174 -6.56 -12.42 -17.72
C LEU A 174 -7.88 -13.16 -18.00
N GLN A 175 -7.77 -14.38 -18.55
CA GLN A 175 -8.93 -15.22 -18.85
C GLN A 175 -8.74 -16.71 -18.52
N SER A 176 -7.50 -17.19 -18.49
CA SER A 176 -7.18 -18.56 -18.07
C SER A 176 -6.01 -18.55 -17.08
N TRP A 177 -6.22 -19.14 -15.91
CA TRP A 177 -5.20 -19.20 -14.87
C TRP A 177 -5.47 -20.33 -13.89
N LYS A 178 -4.44 -20.73 -13.16
CA LYS A 178 -4.55 -21.61 -12.00
C LYS A 178 -3.97 -20.93 -10.76
N ILE A 179 -4.49 -21.32 -9.60
CA ILE A 179 -3.95 -20.96 -8.29
C ILE A 179 -3.37 -22.22 -7.65
N GLU A 180 -2.08 -22.17 -7.35
CA GLU A 180 -1.35 -23.22 -6.63
C GLU A 180 -0.98 -22.73 -5.24
N GLY A 181 -1.30 -23.47 -4.19
CA GLY A 181 -0.92 -23.16 -2.81
C GLY A 181 0.18 -24.09 -2.31
N ILE A 182 1.16 -23.55 -1.58
CA ILE A 182 2.14 -24.35 -0.82
C ILE A 182 1.65 -24.47 0.63
N THR A 183 1.43 -25.69 1.10
CA THR A 183 0.95 -25.97 2.45
C THR A 183 2.04 -25.75 3.49
N ILE A 184 1.65 -25.71 4.77
CA ILE A 184 2.61 -25.69 5.90
C ILE A 184 3.57 -26.89 5.92
N ASN A 185 3.23 -27.98 5.22
CA ASN A 185 4.04 -29.19 5.10
C ASN A 185 4.95 -29.16 3.85
N GLY A 186 4.90 -28.10 3.05
CA GLY A 186 5.68 -27.96 1.81
C GLY A 186 5.07 -28.64 0.58
N GLU A 187 3.83 -29.14 0.68
CA GLU A 187 3.11 -29.73 -0.46
C GLU A 187 2.52 -28.63 -1.36
N THR A 188 2.65 -28.76 -2.67
CA THR A 188 1.98 -27.87 -3.63
C THR A 188 0.64 -28.48 -4.06
N LYS A 189 -0.45 -27.71 -3.91
CA LYS A 189 -1.80 -28.13 -4.32
C LYS A 189 -2.39 -27.12 -5.31
N VAL A 190 -3.00 -27.60 -6.39
CA VAL A 190 -3.87 -26.74 -7.23
C VAL A 190 -5.18 -26.55 -6.47
N ILE A 191 -5.47 -25.32 -6.06
CA ILE A 191 -6.66 -25.01 -5.26
C ILE A 191 -7.79 -24.42 -6.08
N HIS A 192 -7.47 -23.90 -7.28
CA HIS A 192 -8.47 -23.40 -8.21
C HIS A 192 -7.91 -23.29 -9.63
N GLU A 193 -8.75 -23.52 -10.63
CA GLU A 193 -8.40 -23.37 -12.03
C GLU A 193 -9.56 -22.75 -12.81
N ILE A 194 -9.25 -21.75 -13.63
CA ILE A 194 -10.18 -21.04 -14.47
C ILE A 194 -9.70 -21.14 -15.91
N ASN A 195 -10.62 -21.48 -16.80
CA ASN A 195 -10.36 -21.60 -18.22
C ASN A 195 -11.35 -20.74 -19.01
N ASN A 196 -10.82 -19.86 -19.87
CA ASN A 196 -11.56 -19.02 -20.80
C ASN A 196 -12.70 -18.21 -20.16
N SER A 197 -12.45 -17.64 -18.98
CA SER A 197 -13.36 -16.76 -18.26
C SER A 197 -12.74 -15.36 -18.12
N PRO A 198 -12.82 -14.52 -19.16
CA PRO A 198 -12.18 -13.22 -19.16
C PRO A 198 -12.70 -12.33 -18.03
N LEU A 199 -11.78 -11.67 -17.32
CA LEU A 199 -12.14 -10.62 -16.38
C LEU A 199 -12.64 -9.38 -17.14
N SER A 200 -13.63 -8.69 -16.58
CA SER A 200 -14.08 -7.39 -17.08
C SER A 200 -13.14 -6.28 -16.62
N ASN A 201 -13.14 -5.15 -17.33
CA ASN A 201 -12.24 -4.05 -17.00
C ASN A 201 -12.60 -3.43 -15.65
N GLY A 202 -11.62 -3.26 -14.75
CA GLY A 202 -11.85 -2.77 -13.39
C GLY A 202 -12.52 -3.77 -12.43
N GLU A 203 -12.88 -4.97 -12.90
CA GLU A 203 -13.57 -5.99 -12.09
C GLU A 203 -12.63 -6.60 -11.06
N ILE A 204 -12.98 -6.48 -9.78
CA ILE A 204 -12.42 -7.34 -8.73
C ILE A 204 -13.31 -8.58 -8.66
N ARG A 205 -12.84 -9.68 -9.24
CA ARG A 205 -13.58 -10.95 -9.18
C ARG A 205 -13.20 -11.72 -7.92
N LYS A 206 -14.22 -12.27 -7.25
CA LYS A 206 -14.11 -13.04 -6.02
C LYS A 206 -14.36 -14.52 -6.29
N TYR A 207 -13.60 -15.37 -5.62
CA TYR A 207 -13.71 -16.82 -5.75
C TYR A 207 -13.65 -17.46 -4.38
N SER A 208 -14.70 -18.19 -4.01
CA SER A 208 -14.72 -19.00 -2.80
C SER A 208 -13.80 -20.22 -2.96
N LEU A 209 -13.07 -20.51 -1.89
CA LEU A 209 -12.17 -21.66 -1.79
C LEU A 209 -12.72 -22.61 -0.72
N ASN A 210 -12.73 -23.90 -1.02
CA ASN A 210 -13.14 -24.94 -0.08
C ASN A 210 -11.92 -25.80 0.24
N THR A 211 -11.21 -25.48 1.31
CA THR A 211 -10.03 -26.22 1.74
C THR A 211 -9.88 -26.18 3.26
N GLU A 212 -9.48 -27.32 3.83
CA GLU A 212 -9.11 -27.45 5.23
C GLU A 212 -7.61 -27.26 5.45
N ASP A 213 -6.84 -27.14 4.37
CA ASP A 213 -5.39 -26.99 4.42
C ASP A 213 -4.99 -25.57 4.84
N LYS A 214 -3.84 -25.49 5.51
CA LYS A 214 -3.16 -24.24 5.82
C LYS A 214 -2.01 -24.04 4.85
N PHE A 215 -1.92 -22.83 4.30
CA PHE A 215 -0.96 -22.45 3.29
C PHE A 215 -0.03 -21.34 3.77
N ILE A 216 1.18 -21.33 3.22
CA ILE A 216 2.20 -20.30 3.45
C ILE A 216 2.44 -19.43 2.22
N SER A 217 1.97 -19.87 1.04
CA SER A 217 2.02 -19.06 -0.18
C SER A 217 1.06 -19.56 -1.23
N PHE A 218 0.68 -18.69 -2.15
CA PHE A 218 -0.10 -18.99 -3.34
C PHE A 218 0.58 -18.44 -4.59
N LYS A 219 0.41 -19.12 -5.71
CA LYS A 219 0.93 -18.74 -7.01
C LYS A 219 -0.21 -18.71 -8.02
N LEU A 220 -0.46 -17.55 -8.60
CA LEU A 220 -1.31 -17.40 -9.77
C LEU A 220 -0.44 -17.57 -11.01
N THR A 221 -0.76 -18.57 -11.82
CA THR A 221 -0.06 -18.82 -13.10
C THR A 221 -1.05 -18.66 -14.23
N GLN A 222 -0.72 -17.81 -15.21
CA GLN A 222 -1.48 -17.69 -16.46
C GLN A 222 -1.28 -18.98 -17.29
N THR A 223 -2.36 -19.70 -17.57
CA THR A 223 -2.30 -21.03 -18.24
C THR A 223 -2.58 -20.96 -19.74
N GLY A 224 -2.96 -19.79 -20.24
CA GLY A 224 -3.18 -19.54 -21.66
C GLY A 224 -3.08 -18.06 -21.97
N LYS A 225 -3.19 -17.70 -23.25
CA LYS A 225 -3.11 -16.30 -23.68
C LYS A 225 -4.17 -15.43 -23.03
N ASN A 226 -3.87 -14.16 -22.81
CA ASN A 226 -4.84 -13.17 -22.34
C ASN A 226 -5.80 -12.75 -23.48
N CYS A 227 -6.74 -11.85 -23.20
CA CYS A 227 -7.72 -11.38 -24.17
C CYS A 227 -7.12 -10.72 -25.43
N ASP A 228 -5.85 -10.31 -25.40
CA ASP A 228 -5.10 -9.72 -26.51
C ASP A 228 -4.19 -10.75 -27.21
N LYS A 229 -4.40 -12.04 -26.97
CA LYS A 229 -3.69 -13.16 -27.59
C LYS A 229 -2.17 -13.18 -27.34
N ASN A 230 -1.73 -12.55 -26.26
CA ASN A 230 -0.35 -12.56 -25.80
C ASN A 230 -0.23 -13.15 -24.38
N ASP A 231 1.00 -13.32 -23.92
CA ASP A 231 1.36 -13.99 -22.67
C ASP A 231 1.75 -13.01 -21.55
N HIS A 232 1.44 -11.73 -21.71
CA HIS A 232 1.57 -10.76 -20.62
C HIS A 232 0.55 -11.07 -19.51
N LEU A 233 1.05 -11.34 -18.30
CA LEU A 233 0.25 -11.41 -17.09
C LEU A 233 0.17 -10.01 -16.48
N ARG A 234 -1.04 -9.42 -16.49
CA ARG A 234 -1.33 -8.16 -15.82
C ARG A 234 -2.13 -8.35 -14.55
N LEU A 235 -1.70 -7.71 -13.46
CA LEU A 235 -2.37 -7.77 -12.16
C LEU A 235 -2.19 -6.44 -11.40
N ASP A 236 -3.24 -5.98 -10.76
CA ASP A 236 -3.15 -4.91 -9.76
C ASP A 236 -3.81 -5.29 -8.42
N VAL A 237 -4.64 -6.34 -8.42
CA VAL A 237 -5.16 -6.96 -7.19
C VAL A 237 -4.98 -8.48 -7.28
N PHE A 238 -4.36 -9.06 -6.27
CA PHE A 238 -4.29 -10.50 -6.03
C PHE A 238 -4.12 -10.72 -4.52
N ASP A 239 -5.19 -11.13 -3.83
CA ASP A 239 -5.17 -11.26 -2.38
C ASP A 239 -6.10 -12.38 -1.89
N PHE A 240 -5.87 -12.83 -0.66
CA PHE A 240 -6.61 -13.92 -0.02
C PHE A 240 -7.26 -13.46 1.29
N SER A 241 -8.41 -14.04 1.60
CA SER A 241 -9.07 -13.92 2.90
C SER A 241 -9.26 -15.32 3.50
N GLY A 242 -9.37 -15.38 4.82
CA GLY A 242 -9.51 -16.64 5.54
C GLY A 242 -9.01 -16.57 6.97
N LYS A 243 -8.95 -17.73 7.64
CA LYS A 243 -8.47 -17.80 9.02
C LYS A 243 -6.95 -17.85 9.06
N VAL A 244 -6.37 -16.91 9.79
CA VAL A 244 -4.92 -16.72 9.86
C VAL A 244 -4.39 -17.31 11.16
N TYR A 245 -3.24 -17.94 11.08
CA TYR A 245 -2.56 -18.59 12.19
C TYR A 245 -1.15 -18.04 12.29
N GLN A 246 -0.79 -17.58 13.49
CA GLN A 246 0.57 -17.19 13.84
C GLN A 246 1.19 -18.30 14.69
N LYS A 247 2.40 -18.72 14.35
CA LYS A 247 3.22 -19.61 15.20
C LYS A 247 3.81 -18.84 16.37
#